data_AF-A0A970N1A4-F1
#
_entry.id   AF-A0A970N1A4-F1
#
_cell.length_a   1.000
_cell.length_b   1.000
_cell.length_c   1.000
_cell.angle_alpha   90.00
_cell.angle_beta   90.00
_cell.angle_gamma   90.00
#
_symmetry.space_group_name_H-M   'P 1'
#
loop_
_entity.id
_entity.type
_entity.pdbx_description
1 polymer ?
#
loop_
_entity_poly.entity_id
_entity_poly.type
_entity_poly.pdbx_seq_one_letter_code
_entity_poly.pdbx_strand_id
1 'polypeptide(L)'
;MRLDPVGTGAANGQVVYVDWLRIHNADAGMSAKGWLGTANSNWNIYSDTAMTWDAANNCWYKDYVITGNYPQTYYSAMHVYNNNSQHCDNDDDRRYGNNHRAYKVLNTAPSCTNSSYSGNGWCTTKTPALGWNYSDADSNAQSRYHVQVATDNGFNNKLVDTDLMASASNSHTTSSLPEGQLYYRTRVMDGAYSNLAATYNGGYTLNSLGALSGDSNKSVEFNGTTGYVQLPTGFDSFGGGFTCEFW
;
A
#
# COMPACT_ATOMS: atom_id res chain seq x y z
N MET A 1 -19.34 10.09 -9.12
CA MET A 1 -18.72 9.24 -8.10
C MET A 1 -17.23 9.13 -8.28
N ARG A 2 -16.52 10.08 -7.68
CA ARG A 2 -15.05 10.06 -7.59
C ARG A 2 -14.62 10.25 -6.13
N LEU A 3 -13.77 9.37 -5.60
CA LEU A 3 -12.96 9.72 -4.43
C LEU A 3 -11.79 10.52 -4.97
N ASP A 4 -11.85 11.83 -4.81
CA ASP A 4 -10.75 12.70 -5.21
C ASP A 4 -9.95 13.10 -3.99
N PRO A 5 -8.70 12.63 -3.86
CA PRO A 5 -7.79 13.28 -2.94
C PRO A 5 -7.66 14.75 -3.35
N VAL A 6 -7.54 15.63 -2.36
CA VAL A 6 -7.11 17.00 -2.61
C VAL A 6 -5.64 16.95 -3.12
N GLY A 7 -5.42 16.72 -4.42
CA GLY A 7 -4.07 16.67 -5.02
C GLY A 7 -3.66 15.34 -5.68
N THR A 8 -2.41 14.92 -5.48
CA THR A 8 -1.68 13.88 -6.28
C THR A 8 -1.89 12.42 -5.83
N GLY A 9 -2.92 12.11 -5.04
CA GLY A 9 -3.16 10.79 -4.45
C GLY A 9 -3.62 10.93 -2.99
N ALA A 10 -4.40 9.98 -2.48
CA ALA A 10 -4.83 9.98 -1.08
C ALA A 10 -3.74 9.35 -0.22
N ALA A 11 -3.33 10.02 0.86
CA ALA A 11 -2.49 9.50 1.93
C ALA A 11 -3.26 9.51 3.26
N ASN A 12 -2.77 8.80 4.29
CA ASN A 12 -3.42 8.87 5.60
C ASN A 12 -3.52 10.31 6.11
N GLY A 13 -4.64 10.63 6.74
CA GLY A 13 -4.94 11.96 7.26
C GLY A 13 -5.24 13.01 6.19
N GLN A 14 -5.23 12.66 4.90
CA GLN A 14 -5.70 13.58 3.87
C GLN A 14 -7.23 13.60 3.81
N VAL A 15 -7.76 14.81 3.62
CA VAL A 15 -9.15 14.99 3.23
C VAL A 15 -9.30 14.43 1.82
N VAL A 16 -10.22 13.50 1.66
CA VAL A 16 -10.69 13.09 0.35
C VAL A 16 -12.10 13.64 0.16
N TYR A 17 -12.39 14.05 -1.06
CA TYR A 17 -13.76 14.31 -1.47
C TYR A 17 -14.42 12.98 -1.73
N VAL A 18 -15.43 12.64 -0.94
CA VAL A 18 -16.27 11.49 -1.22
C VAL A 18 -17.39 11.93 -2.16
N ASP A 19 -17.17 11.56 -3.42
CA ASP A 19 -18.01 11.82 -4.58
C ASP A 19 -17.98 13.27 -5.10
N TRP A 20 -17.43 13.40 -6.31
CA TRP A 20 -17.79 14.41 -7.30
C TRP A 20 -18.60 13.73 -8.42
N LEU A 21 -19.92 13.88 -8.44
CA LEU A 21 -20.78 13.47 -9.56
C LEU A 21 -21.42 14.73 -10.14
N ARG A 22 -20.97 15.14 -11.32
CA ARG A 22 -21.73 16.08 -12.16
C ARG A 22 -22.95 15.34 -12.69
N ILE A 23 -24.08 15.56 -12.06
CA ILE A 23 -25.37 15.11 -12.57
C ILE A 23 -25.86 16.22 -13.50
N HIS A 24 -26.01 15.91 -14.78
CA HIS A 24 -26.65 16.83 -15.72
C HIS A 24 -28.16 16.89 -15.40
N ASN A 25 -28.73 18.09 -15.31
CA ASN A 25 -30.14 18.36 -14.97
C ASN A 25 -30.56 18.09 -13.50
N ALA A 26 -29.65 18.23 -12.54
CA ALA A 26 -30.02 18.29 -11.12
C ALA A 26 -30.28 19.74 -10.68
N ASP A 27 -31.45 19.99 -10.09
CA ASP A 27 -31.82 21.31 -9.55
C ASP A 27 -31.50 21.43 -8.05
N ALA A 28 -31.35 22.66 -7.56
CA ALA A 28 -31.15 22.98 -6.13
C ALA A 28 -32.28 22.50 -5.20
N GLY A 29 -33.39 22.00 -5.75
CA GLY A 29 -34.52 21.42 -5.00
C GLY A 29 -34.40 19.92 -4.72
N MET A 30 -33.30 19.28 -5.11
CA MET A 30 -33.02 17.87 -4.81
C MET A 30 -32.26 17.74 -3.48
N SER A 31 -32.23 16.51 -2.95
CA SER A 31 -31.40 16.13 -1.81
C SER A 31 -30.57 14.90 -2.17
N ALA A 32 -29.40 14.77 -1.56
CA ALA A 32 -28.52 13.63 -1.76
C ALA A 32 -27.99 13.09 -0.43
N LYS A 33 -27.88 11.75 -0.38
CA LYS A 33 -27.30 11.01 0.73
C LYS A 33 -26.16 10.13 0.23
N GLY A 34 -25.09 10.04 1.01
CA GLY A 34 -23.91 9.25 0.69
C GLY A 34 -23.68 8.10 1.68
N TRP A 35 -23.01 7.05 1.19
CA TRP A 35 -22.46 5.96 1.98
C TRP A 35 -20.98 5.79 1.64
N LEU A 36 -20.18 5.51 2.67
CA LEU A 36 -18.78 5.13 2.55
C LEU A 36 -18.53 3.90 3.40
N GLY A 37 -17.83 2.93 2.81
CA GLY A 37 -17.52 1.67 3.46
C GLY A 37 -16.15 1.15 3.08
N THR A 38 -15.73 0.14 3.83
CA THR A 38 -14.52 -0.64 3.57
C THR A 38 -14.88 -1.91 2.80
N ALA A 39 -13.89 -2.61 2.25
CA ALA A 39 -14.11 -3.93 1.64
C ALA A 39 -14.89 -4.86 2.58
N ASN A 40 -15.74 -5.73 2.00
CA ASN A 40 -16.65 -6.69 2.67
C ASN A 40 -18.04 -6.15 3.06
N SER A 41 -18.61 -5.23 2.28
CA SER A 41 -19.99 -4.73 2.47
C SER A 41 -20.21 -4.06 3.83
N ASN A 42 -19.14 -3.58 4.46
CA ASN A 42 -19.18 -2.93 5.75
C ASN A 42 -19.23 -1.41 5.55
N TRP A 43 -20.44 -0.85 5.58
CA TRP A 43 -20.74 0.59 5.48
C TRP A 43 -20.58 1.30 6.84
N ASN A 44 -19.50 1.00 7.54
CA ASN A 44 -19.25 1.42 8.92
C ASN A 44 -18.57 2.79 9.03
N ILE A 45 -18.12 3.36 7.91
CA ILE A 45 -17.46 4.67 7.93
C ILE A 45 -18.51 5.79 8.05
N TYR A 46 -19.47 5.83 7.13
CA TYR A 46 -20.74 6.54 7.35
C TYR A 46 -21.81 5.99 6.41
N SER A 47 -23.06 6.07 6.86
CA SER A 47 -24.22 5.64 6.09
C SER A 47 -25.28 6.73 6.11
N ASP A 48 -26.02 6.86 5.01
CA ASP A 48 -27.21 7.72 4.93
C ASP A 48 -26.95 9.20 5.28
N THR A 49 -25.73 9.69 5.02
CA THR A 49 -25.31 11.04 5.45
C THR A 49 -25.65 12.08 4.39
N ALA A 50 -26.28 13.18 4.81
CA ALA A 50 -26.60 14.29 3.92
C ALA A 50 -25.35 14.87 3.25
N MET A 51 -25.45 15.09 1.95
CA MET A 51 -24.42 15.70 1.11
C MET A 51 -24.69 17.19 0.90
N THR A 52 -23.66 17.93 0.55
CA THR A 52 -23.73 19.38 0.29
C THR A 52 -23.84 19.63 -1.21
N TRP A 53 -24.72 20.54 -1.63
CA TRP A 53 -24.80 21.02 -3.01
C TRP A 53 -23.77 22.12 -3.25
N ASP A 54 -22.92 21.94 -4.24
CA ASP A 54 -22.04 22.96 -4.78
C ASP A 54 -22.63 23.50 -6.09
N ALA A 55 -23.26 24.68 -6.00
CA ALA A 55 -23.88 25.35 -7.14
C ALA A 55 -22.85 25.86 -8.18
N ALA A 56 -21.60 26.11 -7.80
CA ALA A 56 -20.59 26.59 -8.74
C ALA A 56 -20.17 25.48 -9.71
N ASN A 57 -20.13 24.24 -9.22
CA ASN A 57 -19.71 23.07 -10.00
C ASN A 57 -20.87 22.15 -10.42
N ASN A 58 -22.11 22.48 -10.02
CA ASN A 58 -23.32 21.68 -10.23
C ASN A 58 -23.15 20.23 -9.78
N CYS A 59 -22.73 20.04 -8.53
CA CYS A 59 -22.49 18.70 -7.98
C CYS A 59 -22.84 18.59 -6.49
N TRP A 60 -23.16 17.37 -6.06
CA TRP A 60 -23.24 17.01 -4.65
C TRP A 60 -21.90 16.47 -4.18
N TYR A 61 -21.48 16.83 -2.97
CA TYR A 61 -20.23 16.36 -2.37
C TYR A 61 -20.35 16.09 -0.87
N LYS A 62 -19.43 15.27 -0.35
CA LYS A 62 -19.20 15.10 1.09
C LYS A 62 -17.70 15.03 1.36
N ASP A 63 -17.22 15.88 2.26
CA ASP A 63 -15.84 15.80 2.74
C ASP A 63 -15.73 14.67 3.76
N TYR A 64 -14.69 13.84 3.61
CA TYR A 64 -14.35 12.83 4.58
C TYR A 64 -12.84 12.72 4.76
N VAL A 65 -12.39 12.68 6.00
CA VAL A 65 -11.00 12.36 6.33
C VAL A 65 -10.96 10.86 6.58
N ILE A 66 -10.28 10.13 5.70
CA ILE A 66 -10.08 8.69 5.93
C ILE A 66 -9.13 8.52 7.10
N THR A 67 -9.62 7.83 8.14
CA THR A 67 -8.86 7.46 9.34
C THR A 67 -8.67 5.94 9.37
N GLY A 68 -7.44 5.45 9.52
CA GLY A 68 -7.18 4.01 9.67
C GLY A 68 -5.86 3.52 9.08
N ASN A 69 -5.62 2.22 9.25
CA ASN A 69 -4.43 1.50 8.78
C ASN A 69 -4.58 1.15 7.29
N TYR A 70 -3.69 1.68 6.46
CA TYR A 70 -3.58 1.37 5.04
C TYR A 70 -2.77 0.06 4.82
N PRO A 71 -2.83 -0.57 3.63
CA PRO A 71 -3.67 -0.27 2.47
C PRO A 71 -5.11 -0.78 2.65
N GLN A 72 -6.09 0.00 2.19
CA GLN A 72 -7.51 -0.38 2.26
C GLN A 72 -8.24 -0.01 0.95
N THR A 73 -9.19 -0.86 0.56
CA THR A 73 -10.12 -0.59 -0.54
C THR A 73 -11.39 0.04 0.02
N TYR A 74 -11.76 1.20 -0.52
CA TYR A 74 -12.97 1.91 -0.15
C TYR A 74 -14.01 1.81 -1.25
N TYR A 75 -15.27 1.74 -0.83
CA TYR A 75 -16.45 1.77 -1.68
C TYR A 75 -17.33 2.94 -1.27
N SER A 76 -17.80 3.71 -2.25
CA SER A 76 -18.76 4.78 -2.03
C SER A 76 -20.05 4.48 -2.80
N ALA A 77 -21.18 4.99 -2.30
CA ALA A 77 -22.46 5.04 -3.00
C ALA A 77 -23.17 6.36 -2.71
N MET A 78 -24.06 6.79 -3.61
CA MET A 78 -24.88 7.99 -3.46
C MET A 78 -26.31 7.70 -3.90
N HIS A 79 -27.28 8.32 -3.23
CA HIS A 79 -28.70 8.28 -3.54
C HIS A 79 -29.22 9.71 -3.61
N VAL A 80 -29.79 10.07 -4.76
CA VAL A 80 -30.36 11.40 -5.02
C VAL A 80 -31.87 11.27 -5.17
N TYR A 81 -32.59 12.15 -4.47
CA TYR A 81 -34.06 12.14 -4.41
C TYR A 81 -34.61 13.56 -4.40
N ASN A 82 -35.87 13.69 -4.83
CA ASN A 82 -36.60 14.96 -4.77
C ASN A 82 -37.43 15.09 -3.48
N ASN A 83 -38.10 16.23 -3.31
CA ASN A 83 -38.93 16.52 -2.13
C ASN A 83 -40.14 15.58 -1.94
N ASN A 84 -40.51 14.82 -2.97
CA ASN A 84 -41.56 13.80 -2.92
C ASN A 84 -40.99 12.39 -2.67
N SER A 85 -39.70 12.29 -2.30
CA SER A 85 -38.95 11.02 -2.17
C SER A 85 -38.90 10.19 -3.45
N GLN A 86 -39.17 10.80 -4.62
CA GLN A 86 -38.94 10.17 -5.90
C GLN A 86 -37.45 10.20 -6.18
N HIS A 87 -36.92 9.07 -6.62
CA HIS A 87 -35.51 8.82 -6.82
C HIS A 87 -35.24 8.56 -8.29
N CYS A 88 -34.01 8.79 -8.74
CA CYS A 88 -33.60 8.31 -10.05
C CYS A 88 -33.66 6.77 -10.05
N ASP A 89 -34.21 6.16 -11.12
CA ASP A 89 -34.46 4.71 -11.29
C ASP A 89 -33.20 3.81 -11.34
N ASN A 90 -32.08 4.22 -10.73
CA ASN A 90 -30.94 3.33 -10.50
C ASN A 90 -30.96 2.79 -9.06
N ASP A 91 -31.58 1.62 -8.94
CA ASP A 91 -31.35 0.58 -7.94
C ASP A 91 -31.97 0.76 -6.54
N ASP A 92 -33.22 0.30 -6.41
CA ASP A 92 -33.72 -0.29 -5.15
C ASP A 92 -32.90 -1.50 -4.69
N ASP A 93 -32.05 -2.04 -5.56
CA ASP A 93 -30.97 -2.98 -5.20
C ASP A 93 -29.78 -2.19 -4.63
N ARG A 94 -29.94 -1.69 -3.40
CA ARG A 94 -28.89 -1.04 -2.57
C ARG A 94 -27.70 -1.97 -2.26
N ARG A 95 -27.56 -3.06 -3.01
CA ARG A 95 -26.48 -4.02 -3.04
C ARG A 95 -26.22 -4.31 -4.53
N TYR A 96 -25.11 -3.79 -5.04
CA TYR A 96 -24.50 -4.23 -6.31
C TYR A 96 -25.05 -3.65 -7.63
N GLY A 97 -25.23 -2.34 -7.76
CA GLY A 97 -25.21 -1.71 -9.09
C GLY A 97 -23.84 -1.92 -9.76
N ASN A 98 -23.80 -2.32 -11.04
CA ASN A 98 -22.59 -2.61 -11.86
C ASN A 98 -21.58 -1.46 -12.02
N ASN A 99 -21.75 -0.35 -11.29
CA ASN A 99 -21.00 0.90 -11.43
C ASN A 99 -20.28 1.33 -10.14
N HIS A 100 -19.82 0.37 -9.32
CA HIS A 100 -18.99 0.70 -8.16
C HIS A 100 -17.62 1.17 -8.65
N ARG A 101 -17.13 2.29 -8.12
CA ARG A 101 -15.71 2.64 -8.26
C ARG A 101 -15.02 2.24 -6.97
N ALA A 102 -14.15 1.24 -7.07
CA ALA A 102 -13.24 0.88 -6.00
C ALA A 102 -12.04 1.82 -6.04
N TYR A 103 -11.69 2.38 -4.88
CA TYR A 103 -10.46 3.14 -4.72
C TYR A 103 -9.54 2.37 -3.81
N LYS A 104 -8.34 2.11 -4.32
CA LYS A 104 -7.26 1.53 -3.55
C LYS A 104 -6.36 2.66 -3.09
N VAL A 105 -6.30 2.87 -1.79
CA VAL A 105 -5.31 3.78 -1.22
C VAL A 105 -4.08 2.97 -0.87
N LEU A 106 -2.93 3.42 -1.39
CA LEU A 106 -1.66 2.75 -1.18
C LEU A 106 -1.11 3.11 0.20
N ASN A 107 -0.34 2.18 0.74
CA ASN A 107 0.38 2.40 1.97
C ASN A 107 1.49 3.44 1.81
N THR A 108 1.59 4.37 2.76
CA THR A 108 2.69 5.33 2.88
C THR A 108 3.91 4.58 3.40
N ALA A 109 5.06 4.70 2.73
CA ALA A 109 6.26 4.02 3.19
C ALA A 109 6.68 4.50 4.60
N PRO A 110 7.09 3.59 5.50
CA PRO A 110 7.58 3.97 6.81
C PRO A 110 8.94 4.65 6.68
N SER A 111 9.30 5.38 7.73
CA SER A 111 10.61 6.01 7.87
C SER A 111 11.36 5.45 9.08
N CYS A 112 12.69 5.46 9.00
CA CYS A 112 13.54 5.22 10.16
C CYS A 112 14.72 6.17 10.19
N THR A 113 15.15 6.52 11.40
CA THR A 113 16.37 7.29 11.64
C THR A 113 17.25 6.57 12.64
N ASN A 114 18.53 6.46 12.33
CA ASN A 114 19.52 5.89 13.24
C ASN A 114 19.55 6.71 14.55
N SER A 115 19.35 6.05 15.69
CA SER A 115 19.26 6.70 17.01
C SER A 115 20.48 6.42 17.90
N SER A 116 21.32 5.45 17.53
CA SER A 116 22.59 5.16 18.20
C SER A 116 23.77 5.78 17.46
N TYR A 117 24.85 6.06 18.19
CA TYR A 117 26.13 6.52 17.63
C TYR A 117 26.04 7.72 16.67
N SER A 118 25.08 8.61 16.88
CA SER A 118 24.91 9.82 16.08
C SER A 118 26.15 10.73 16.16
N GLY A 119 26.52 11.36 15.04
CA GLY A 119 27.65 12.29 14.99
C GLY A 119 29.02 11.64 15.22
N ASN A 120 29.26 10.44 14.65
CA ASN A 120 30.49 9.66 14.83
C ASN A 120 30.72 9.23 16.30
N GLY A 121 29.67 8.72 16.94
CA GLY A 121 29.76 8.25 18.33
C GLY A 121 30.74 7.08 18.51
N TRP A 122 31.44 7.08 19.64
CA TRP A 122 32.37 6.00 20.01
C TRP A 122 31.63 4.82 20.66
N CYS A 123 32.04 3.61 20.31
CA CYS A 123 31.65 2.38 20.99
C CYS A 123 32.90 1.71 21.59
N THR A 124 32.79 1.23 22.83
CA THR A 124 33.88 0.50 23.51
C THR A 124 33.70 -1.02 23.49
N THR A 125 32.60 -1.52 22.93
CA THR A 125 32.32 -2.96 22.80
C THR A 125 32.52 -3.39 21.35
N LYS A 126 32.87 -4.66 21.13
CA LYS A 126 32.96 -5.23 19.78
C LYS A 126 31.61 -5.67 19.22
N THR A 127 30.54 -5.64 20.01
CA THR A 127 29.18 -6.03 19.62
C THR A 127 28.20 -4.88 19.91
N PRO A 128 28.36 -3.72 19.23
CA PRO A 128 27.45 -2.59 19.43
C PRO A 128 26.00 -2.98 19.14
N ALA A 129 25.10 -2.40 19.94
CA ALA A 129 23.66 -2.41 19.69
C ALA A 129 23.29 -1.19 18.84
N LEU A 130 22.82 -1.43 17.62
CA LEU A 130 22.47 -0.41 16.65
C LEU A 130 20.98 -0.12 16.74
N GLY A 131 20.61 1.02 17.31
CA GLY A 131 19.23 1.47 17.45
C GLY A 131 18.77 2.41 16.35
N TRP A 132 17.45 2.42 16.13
CA TRP A 132 16.76 3.37 15.26
C TRP A 132 15.40 3.79 15.83
N ASN A 133 14.91 4.95 15.39
CA ASN A 133 13.55 5.39 15.63
C ASN A 133 12.71 5.07 14.40
N TYR A 134 11.63 4.32 14.59
CA TYR A 134 10.64 4.00 13.57
C TYR A 134 9.50 5.02 13.60
N SER A 135 9.03 5.46 12.44
CA SER A 135 7.83 6.28 12.30
C SER A 135 7.10 5.92 11.03
N ASP A 136 5.78 5.77 11.16
CA ASP A 136 4.90 5.46 10.05
C ASP A 136 3.72 6.42 10.04
N ALA A 137 3.37 6.95 8.87
CA ALA A 137 2.28 7.91 8.72
C ALA A 137 0.91 7.23 8.88
N ASP A 138 0.83 5.94 8.57
CA ASP A 138 -0.39 5.12 8.56
C ASP A 138 -0.58 4.36 9.88
N SER A 139 0.26 4.67 10.88
CA SER A 139 0.30 4.02 12.20
C SER A 139 0.48 2.50 12.15
N ASN A 140 1.05 1.99 11.06
CA ASN A 140 1.40 0.59 10.94
C ASN A 140 2.61 0.27 11.81
N ALA A 141 2.59 -0.87 12.48
CA ALA A 141 3.71 -1.31 13.31
C ALA A 141 4.86 -1.82 12.44
N GLN A 142 6.10 -1.60 12.87
CA GLN A 142 7.25 -2.19 12.20
C GLN A 142 7.11 -3.72 12.16
N SER A 143 7.26 -4.29 10.98
CA SER A 143 7.23 -5.74 10.78
C SER A 143 8.62 -6.31 10.50
N ARG A 144 9.52 -5.51 9.91
CA ARG A 144 10.85 -5.96 9.49
C ARG A 144 11.89 -4.86 9.59
N TYR A 145 13.15 -5.26 9.65
CA TYR A 145 14.30 -4.37 9.50
C TYR A 145 15.41 -5.00 8.65
N HIS A 146 16.28 -4.15 8.14
CA HIS A 146 17.54 -4.56 7.52
C HIS A 146 18.64 -3.60 7.95
N VAL A 147 19.67 -4.15 8.59
CA VAL A 147 20.83 -3.42 9.08
C VAL A 147 22.06 -3.86 8.29
N GLN A 148 22.81 -2.87 7.82
CA GLN A 148 24.12 -3.09 7.23
C GLN A 148 25.18 -2.31 8.00
N VAL A 149 26.35 -2.93 8.16
CA VAL A 149 27.56 -2.31 8.72
C VAL A 149 28.70 -2.51 7.73
N ALA A 150 29.49 -1.48 7.48
CA ALA A 150 30.61 -1.50 6.54
C ALA A 150 31.80 -0.70 7.05
N THR A 151 32.96 -0.92 6.43
CA THR A 151 34.19 -0.14 6.67
C THR A 151 34.26 1.14 5.82
N ASP A 152 33.36 1.29 4.85
CA ASP A 152 33.28 2.42 3.94
C ASP A 152 31.86 2.97 3.83
N ASN A 153 31.73 4.28 3.61
CA ASN A 153 30.43 4.95 3.49
C ASN A 153 29.63 4.54 2.24
N GLY A 154 30.28 3.88 1.27
CA GLY A 154 29.62 3.33 0.09
C GLY A 154 28.96 1.98 0.34
N PHE A 155 29.22 1.34 1.49
CA PHE A 155 28.79 -0.02 1.80
C PHE A 155 29.27 -1.04 0.75
N ASN A 156 30.47 -0.84 0.19
CA ASN A 156 31.07 -1.77 -0.77
C ASN A 156 31.57 -3.04 -0.07
N ASN A 157 32.13 -2.91 1.14
CA ASN A 157 32.62 -4.02 1.95
C ASN A 157 31.81 -4.14 3.25
N LYS A 158 30.75 -4.94 3.19
CA LYS A 158 29.81 -5.15 4.30
C LYS A 158 30.34 -6.18 5.29
N LEU A 159 30.42 -5.78 6.56
CA LEU A 159 30.77 -6.63 7.71
C LEU A 159 29.53 -7.30 8.31
N VAL A 160 28.41 -6.58 8.30
CA VAL A 160 27.09 -7.07 8.69
C VAL A 160 26.11 -6.74 7.57
N ASP A 161 25.29 -7.71 7.22
CA ASP A 161 24.15 -7.57 6.33
C ASP A 161 23.11 -8.55 6.85
N THR A 162 22.11 -8.06 7.57
CA THR A 162 21.09 -8.93 8.19
C THR A 162 20.12 -9.51 7.16
N ASP A 163 20.24 -9.09 5.89
CA ASP A 163 19.14 -9.12 4.94
C ASP A 163 17.86 -8.52 5.58
N LEU A 164 16.68 -8.85 5.04
CA LEU A 164 15.42 -8.42 5.57
C LEU A 164 14.93 -9.36 6.71
N MET A 165 15.17 -8.95 7.95
CA MET A 165 14.80 -9.70 9.14
C MET A 165 13.36 -9.41 9.58
N ALA A 166 12.57 -10.45 9.83
CA ALA A 166 11.23 -10.34 10.41
C ALA A 166 11.29 -10.06 11.91
N SER A 167 10.99 -8.82 12.32
CA SER A 167 10.96 -8.40 13.71
C SER A 167 10.40 -6.97 13.86
N ALA A 168 9.67 -6.75 14.95
CA ALA A 168 9.21 -5.43 15.39
C ALA A 168 10.25 -4.67 16.23
N SER A 169 11.42 -5.26 16.51
CA SER A 169 12.48 -4.62 17.29
C SER A 169 13.03 -3.38 16.58
N ASN A 170 13.40 -2.37 17.35
CA ASN A 170 14.01 -1.12 16.89
C ASN A 170 15.53 -1.04 17.20
N SER A 171 16.14 -2.21 17.40
CA SER A 171 17.56 -2.35 17.69
C SER A 171 18.10 -3.70 17.21
N HIS A 172 19.36 -3.73 16.81
CA HIS A 172 20.08 -4.94 16.42
C HIS A 172 21.47 -4.98 17.06
N THR A 173 21.76 -6.04 17.83
CA THR A 173 23.10 -6.29 18.36
C THR A 173 23.93 -7.03 17.31
N THR A 174 25.02 -6.41 16.90
CA THR A 174 25.94 -6.97 15.90
C THR A 174 26.73 -8.16 16.43
N SER A 175 27.19 -9.02 15.51
CA SER A 175 28.32 -9.91 15.78
C SER A 175 29.60 -9.11 16.03
N SER A 176 30.67 -9.77 16.52
CA SER A 176 31.92 -9.07 16.83
C SER A 176 32.49 -8.34 15.60
N LEU A 177 32.70 -7.03 15.73
CA LEU A 177 33.23 -6.15 14.70
C LEU A 177 34.73 -5.86 14.89
N PRO A 178 35.46 -5.56 13.80
CA PRO A 178 36.83 -5.07 13.88
C PRO A 178 36.90 -3.67 14.49
N GLU A 179 38.09 -3.31 14.96
CA GLU A 179 38.37 -1.95 15.44
C GLU A 179 38.53 -0.99 14.25
N GLY A 180 38.18 0.28 14.48
CA GLY A 180 38.28 1.34 13.48
C GLY A 180 36.97 2.10 13.26
N GLN A 181 36.96 3.00 12.28
CA GLN A 181 35.76 3.72 11.88
C GLN A 181 34.86 2.81 11.04
N LEU A 182 33.60 2.71 11.43
CA LEU A 182 32.58 1.91 10.75
C LEU A 182 31.37 2.77 10.41
N TYR A 183 30.63 2.35 9.39
CA TYR A 183 29.42 2.99 8.89
C TYR A 183 28.27 2.01 9.02
N TYR A 184 27.10 2.48 9.43
CA TYR A 184 25.90 1.63 9.47
C TYR A 184 24.68 2.35 8.92
N ARG A 185 23.80 1.59 8.28
CA ARG A 185 22.51 2.08 7.77
C ARG A 185 21.43 1.08 8.09
N THR A 186 20.23 1.62 8.27
CA THR A 186 19.04 0.87 8.61
C THR A 186 17.95 1.21 7.62
N ARG A 187 17.17 0.20 7.22
CA ARG A 187 15.85 0.38 6.61
C ARG A 187 14.83 -0.49 7.34
N VAL A 188 13.58 -0.08 7.31
CA VAL A 188 12.46 -0.72 8.02
C VAL A 188 11.31 -1.01 7.08
N MET A 189 10.39 -1.86 7.50
CA MET A 189 9.10 -2.08 6.84
C MET A 189 7.99 -2.18 7.88
N ASP A 190 6.77 -1.92 7.45
CA ASP A 190 5.55 -1.81 8.26
C ASP A 190 4.51 -2.91 7.95
N GLY A 191 4.80 -3.78 6.98
CA GLY A 191 3.98 -4.94 6.63
C GLY A 191 3.16 -4.79 5.35
N ALA A 192 3.14 -3.63 4.70
CA ALA A 192 2.48 -3.45 3.41
C ALA A 192 3.46 -3.71 2.25
N TYR A 193 3.47 -4.94 1.74
CA TYR A 193 4.38 -5.34 0.66
C TYR A 193 3.85 -4.92 -0.71
N SER A 194 4.65 -4.16 -1.46
CA SER A 194 4.56 -4.14 -2.93
C SER A 194 5.97 -4.25 -3.51
N ASN A 195 6.14 -5.02 -4.58
CA ASN A 195 7.39 -5.26 -5.33
C ASN A 195 8.39 -6.28 -4.76
N LEU A 196 7.89 -7.46 -4.35
CA LEU A 196 8.75 -8.63 -4.13
C LEU A 196 8.79 -9.49 -5.41
N ALA A 197 9.98 -9.75 -5.95
CA ALA A 197 10.15 -10.63 -7.10
C ALA A 197 10.03 -12.11 -6.67
N ALA A 198 9.16 -12.84 -7.35
CA ALA A 198 9.07 -14.29 -7.19
C ALA A 198 10.26 -15.00 -7.86
N THR A 199 10.52 -16.25 -7.47
CA THR A 199 11.61 -17.07 -8.04
C THR A 199 11.06 -18.35 -8.65
N TYR A 200 11.66 -18.81 -9.75
CA TYR A 200 11.37 -20.13 -10.32
C TYR A 200 12.14 -21.21 -9.57
N ASN A 201 11.46 -22.28 -9.16
CA ASN A 201 12.05 -23.38 -8.37
C ASN A 201 11.62 -24.73 -8.92
N GLY A 202 12.59 -25.64 -9.01
CA GLY A 202 12.44 -26.99 -9.54
C GLY A 202 12.00 -27.05 -11.01
N GLY A 203 12.37 -28.09 -11.75
CA GLY A 203 11.70 -28.44 -13.01
C GLY A 203 11.31 -27.33 -13.99
N TYR A 204 12.17 -26.32 -14.22
CA TYR A 204 11.89 -25.20 -15.13
C TYR A 204 13.00 -25.04 -16.18
N THR A 205 12.61 -24.59 -17.37
CA THR A 205 13.53 -24.16 -18.43
C THR A 205 13.25 -22.70 -18.75
N LEU A 206 14.24 -21.84 -18.53
CA LEU A 206 14.18 -20.46 -19.00
C LEU A 206 14.50 -20.42 -20.48
N ASN A 207 13.85 -19.49 -21.19
CA ASN A 207 14.09 -19.21 -22.59
C ASN A 207 13.60 -20.30 -23.56
N SER A 208 12.53 -21.00 -23.19
CA SER A 208 11.91 -21.96 -24.10
C SER A 208 11.36 -21.26 -25.35
N LEU A 209 11.25 -22.02 -26.45
CA LEU A 209 10.59 -21.58 -27.68
C LEU A 209 9.08 -21.49 -27.41
N GLY A 210 8.45 -20.37 -27.72
CA GLY A 210 7.01 -20.17 -27.46
C GLY A 210 6.61 -18.74 -27.08
N ALA A 211 7.56 -17.82 -26.86
CA ALA A 211 7.26 -16.41 -26.85
C ALA A 211 6.76 -15.95 -28.25
N LEU A 212 5.97 -14.88 -28.30
CA LEU A 212 5.48 -14.30 -29.55
C LEU A 212 6.65 -14.09 -30.54
N SER A 213 6.41 -14.40 -31.82
CA SER A 213 7.43 -14.23 -32.87
C SER A 213 7.85 -12.76 -32.95
N GLY A 214 9.12 -12.48 -32.61
CA GLY A 214 9.69 -11.13 -32.60
C GLY A 214 9.74 -10.45 -31.22
N ASP A 215 9.24 -11.07 -30.16
CA ASP A 215 9.42 -10.57 -28.79
C ASP A 215 10.82 -10.94 -28.27
N SER A 216 11.53 -9.96 -27.71
CA SER A 216 12.82 -10.18 -27.03
C SER A 216 12.67 -10.84 -25.66
N ASN A 217 11.46 -10.81 -25.09
CA ASN A 217 11.12 -11.44 -23.82
C ASN A 217 10.88 -12.93 -24.02
N LYS A 218 11.48 -13.73 -23.15
CA LYS A 218 11.62 -15.18 -23.35
C LYS A 218 10.66 -15.92 -22.41
N SER A 219 10.04 -17.01 -22.86
CA SER A 219 9.10 -17.79 -22.05
C SER A 219 9.82 -18.69 -21.04
N VAL A 220 9.08 -19.12 -20.03
CA VAL A 220 9.50 -20.16 -19.08
C VAL A 220 8.63 -21.39 -19.29
N GLU A 221 9.22 -22.57 -19.30
CA GLU A 221 8.53 -23.86 -19.40
C GLU A 221 8.67 -24.63 -18.09
N PHE A 222 7.55 -25.11 -17.54
CA PHE A 222 7.54 -25.98 -16.36
C PHE A 222 7.33 -27.43 -16.79
N ASN A 223 8.07 -28.36 -16.19
CA ASN A 223 8.03 -29.78 -16.53
C ASN A 223 6.75 -30.52 -16.07
N GLY A 224 5.80 -29.82 -15.46
CA GLY A 224 4.55 -30.37 -14.97
C GLY A 224 4.61 -31.19 -13.67
N THR A 225 5.80 -31.38 -13.08
CA THR A 225 5.97 -32.26 -11.89
C THR A 225 6.66 -31.57 -10.72
N THR A 226 7.75 -30.85 -10.97
CA THR A 226 8.57 -30.21 -9.92
C THR A 226 8.73 -28.71 -10.10
N GLY A 227 8.21 -28.16 -11.21
CA GLY A 227 8.28 -26.74 -11.51
C GLY A 227 7.22 -25.90 -10.82
N TYR A 228 7.65 -24.88 -10.08
CA TYR A 228 6.76 -23.90 -9.44
C TYR A 228 7.39 -22.51 -9.32
N VAL A 229 6.54 -21.50 -9.16
CA VAL A 229 6.94 -20.13 -8.78
C VAL A 229 6.80 -19.99 -7.28
N GLN A 230 7.87 -19.58 -6.60
CA GLN A 230 7.87 -19.33 -5.17
C GLN A 230 7.91 -17.84 -4.88
N LEU A 231 6.93 -17.37 -4.12
CA LEU A 231 6.94 -16.03 -3.55
C LEU A 231 7.96 -15.99 -2.40
N PRO A 232 8.73 -14.89 -2.26
CA PRO A 232 9.67 -14.77 -1.17
C PRO A 232 8.95 -14.72 0.18
N THR A 233 9.68 -15.05 1.24
CA THR A 233 9.15 -15.00 2.61
C THR A 233 8.71 -13.58 2.95
N GLY A 234 7.52 -13.44 3.54
CA GLY A 234 6.92 -12.13 3.80
C GLY A 234 5.99 -11.61 2.71
N PHE A 235 5.73 -12.37 1.64
CA PHE A 235 4.57 -12.07 0.81
C PHE A 235 3.28 -12.31 1.62
N ASP A 236 2.54 -11.24 1.93
CA ASP A 236 1.39 -11.32 2.83
C ASP A 236 0.03 -11.37 2.10
N SER A 237 -0.04 -10.88 0.86
CA SER A 237 -1.32 -10.80 0.15
C SER A 237 -1.21 -10.60 -1.37
N PHE A 238 -2.09 -11.28 -2.12
CA PHE A 238 -2.41 -10.97 -3.52
C PHE A 238 -3.41 -9.81 -3.65
N GLY A 239 -3.61 -8.98 -2.63
CA GLY A 239 -4.54 -7.84 -2.67
C GLY A 239 -4.18 -6.77 -3.72
N GLY A 240 -3.00 -6.85 -4.35
CA GLY A 240 -2.62 -6.11 -5.56
C GLY A 240 -3.01 -6.78 -6.87
N GLY A 241 -3.60 -7.96 -6.82
CA GLY A 241 -3.70 -8.89 -7.93
C GLY A 241 -2.47 -9.80 -8.03
N PHE A 242 -2.66 -10.95 -8.66
CA PHE A 242 -1.61 -11.78 -9.22
C PHE A 242 -1.81 -11.78 -10.72
N THR A 243 -0.85 -11.27 -11.48
CA THR A 243 -0.87 -11.39 -12.93
C THR A 243 0.15 -12.44 -13.32
N CYS A 244 -0.34 -13.59 -13.76
CA CYS A 244 0.45 -14.56 -14.50
C CYS A 244 -0.10 -14.57 -15.92
N GLU A 245 0.78 -14.30 -16.86
CA GLU A 245 0.45 -14.29 -18.27
C GLU A 245 0.92 -15.62 -18.87
N PHE A 246 -0.05 -16.40 -19.34
CA PHE A 246 0.18 -17.60 -20.11
C PHE A 246 -0.08 -17.23 -21.57
N TRP A 247 0.83 -17.62 -22.45
CA TRP A 247 0.72 -17.38 -23.89
C TRP A 247 0.48 -18.70 -24.61
#